data_AF-A0A844GRU6-F1
#
_entry.id   AF-A0A844GRU6-F1
#
_cell.length_a   1.000
_cell.length_b   1.000
_cell.length_c   1.000
_cell.angle_alpha   90.00
_cell.angle_beta   90.00
_cell.angle_gamma   90.00
#
_symmetry.space_group_name_H-M   'P 1'
#
loop_
_entity.id
_entity.type
_entity.pdbx_description
1 polymer ?
#
loop_
_entity_poly.entity_id
_entity_poly.type
_entity_poly.pdbx_seq_one_letter_code
_entity_poly.pdbx_strand_id
1 'polypeptide(L)'
;MEIRRAYRELSKFYHPDTTDLPPEEAKQKFQRLNEAYGVLANPETRLKYDLQIGYSRWNVIQSPYDFSRANEYDSSKASYLDPSDRPLSAGELFALLLMGLTIFGCMILAFCLAWWRTSNI
;
A
#
# COMPACT_ATOMS: atom_id res chain seq x y z
N MET A 1 17.60 13.45 -7.26
CA MET A 1 17.37 14.53 -6.26
C MET A 1 16.08 15.33 -6.53
N GLU A 2 15.58 15.38 -7.75
CA GLU A 2 14.40 16.18 -8.15
C GLU A 2 13.09 15.77 -7.44
N ILE A 3 12.80 14.47 -7.31
CA ILE A 3 11.57 13.97 -6.66
C ILE A 3 11.48 14.45 -5.20
N ARG A 4 12.60 14.40 -4.47
CA ARG A 4 12.68 14.88 -3.07
C ARG A 4 12.49 16.38 -2.98
N ARG A 5 13.01 17.13 -3.96
CA ARG A 5 12.85 18.59 -4.03
C ARG A 5 11.40 18.97 -4.30
N ALA A 6 10.78 18.37 -5.31
CA ALA A 6 9.39 18.59 -5.67
C ALA A 6 8.44 18.23 -4.50
N TYR A 7 8.70 17.11 -3.83
CA TYR A 7 7.95 16.73 -2.62
C TYR A 7 8.04 17.80 -1.52
N ARG A 8 9.23 18.35 -1.28
CA ARG A 8 9.43 19.39 -0.25
C ARG A 8 8.73 20.70 -0.60
N GLU A 9 8.66 21.06 -1.88
CA GLU A 9 7.95 22.25 -2.37
C GLU A 9 6.43 22.08 -2.26
N LEU A 10 5.90 20.94 -2.74
CA LEU A 10 4.46 20.63 -2.68
C LEU A 10 3.98 20.39 -1.25
N SER A 11 4.81 19.80 -0.39
CA SER A 11 4.47 19.57 1.02
C SER A 11 4.27 20.88 1.77
N LYS A 12 5.01 21.95 1.43
CA LYS A 12 4.78 23.29 1.99
C LYS A 12 3.50 23.91 1.44
N PHE A 13 3.21 23.67 0.15
CA PHE A 13 2.03 24.19 -0.52
C PHE A 13 0.73 23.46 -0.15
N TYR A 14 0.77 22.29 0.48
CA TYR A 14 -0.43 21.56 0.93
C TYR A 14 -0.49 21.39 2.46
N HIS A 15 0.42 22.02 3.21
CA HIS A 15 0.44 21.92 4.66
C HIS A 15 -0.74 22.71 5.26
N PRO A 16 -1.53 22.15 6.19
CA PRO A 16 -2.72 22.80 6.75
C PRO A 16 -2.43 24.17 7.39
N ASP A 17 -1.21 24.40 7.89
CA ASP A 17 -0.80 25.69 8.48
C ASP A 17 -0.38 26.77 7.46
N THR A 18 -0.15 26.43 6.19
CA THR A 18 0.42 27.37 5.20
C THR A 18 -0.50 27.60 4.00
N THR A 19 -1.62 26.88 3.92
CA THR A 19 -2.53 26.95 2.78
C THR A 19 -3.80 27.72 3.05
N ASP A 20 -4.19 28.55 2.08
CA ASP A 20 -5.52 29.18 2.02
C ASP A 20 -6.61 28.26 1.42
N LEU A 21 -6.25 27.00 1.12
CA LEU A 21 -7.16 25.99 0.56
C LEU A 21 -8.11 25.43 1.64
N PRO A 22 -9.30 24.95 1.26
CA PRO A 22 -10.19 24.26 2.20
C PRO A 22 -9.45 23.10 2.89
N PRO A 23 -9.60 22.92 4.21
CA PRO A 23 -8.83 21.93 4.99
C PRO A 23 -9.02 20.50 4.49
N GLU A 24 -10.22 20.17 4.01
CA GLU A 24 -10.55 18.87 3.41
C GLU A 24 -9.77 18.62 2.12
N GLU A 25 -9.68 19.62 1.24
CA GLU A 25 -8.95 19.49 -0.03
C GLU A 25 -7.44 19.45 0.17
N ALA A 26 -6.92 20.28 1.08
CA ALA A 26 -5.50 20.30 1.43
C ALA A 26 -5.07 18.92 1.98
N LYS A 27 -5.87 18.35 2.89
CA LYS A 27 -5.63 17.01 3.45
C LYS A 27 -5.63 15.93 2.37
N GLN A 28 -6.61 15.93 1.47
CA GLN A 28 -6.67 14.95 0.37
C GLN A 28 -5.46 15.05 -0.57
N LYS A 29 -5.07 16.28 -0.95
CA LYS A 29 -3.90 16.50 -1.82
C LYS A 29 -2.60 16.12 -1.12
N PHE A 30 -2.45 16.44 0.17
CA PHE A 30 -1.30 16.07 0.98
C PHE A 30 -1.17 14.55 1.12
N GLN A 31 -2.28 13.84 1.33
CA GLN A 31 -2.30 12.39 1.39
C GLN A 31 -1.84 11.76 0.08
N ARG A 32 -2.37 12.22 -1.06
CA ARG A 32 -1.94 11.76 -2.40
C ARG A 32 -0.46 12.04 -2.67
N LEU A 33 0.05 13.18 -2.20
CA LEU A 33 1.46 13.53 -2.32
C LEU A 33 2.36 12.53 -1.58
N ASN A 34 1.99 12.14 -0.37
CA ASN A 34 2.72 11.16 0.42
C ASN A 34 2.72 9.76 -0.23
N GLU A 35 1.57 9.33 -0.73
CA GLU A 35 1.42 8.06 -1.45
C GLU A 35 2.31 8.03 -2.71
N ALA A 36 2.26 9.09 -3.52
CA ALA A 36 3.10 9.21 -4.71
C ALA A 36 4.60 9.21 -4.36
N TYR A 37 4.99 9.92 -3.30
CA TYR A 37 6.37 9.93 -2.85
C TYR A 37 6.83 8.55 -2.38
N GLY A 38 6.00 7.79 -1.66
CA GLY A 38 6.33 6.43 -1.24
C GLY A 38 6.65 5.49 -2.41
N VAL A 39 5.94 5.63 -3.53
CA VAL A 39 6.18 4.82 -4.74
C VAL A 39 7.39 5.31 -5.52
N LEU A 40 7.58 6.63 -5.63
CA LEU A 40 8.60 7.24 -6.49
C LEU A 40 9.95 7.49 -5.80
N ALA A 41 10.01 7.42 -4.47
CA ALA A 41 11.22 7.73 -3.69
C ALA A 41 12.32 6.67 -3.89
N ASN A 42 11.95 5.40 -4.02
CA ASN A 42 12.90 4.32 -4.25
C ASN A 42 13.05 4.04 -5.76
N PRO A 43 14.29 3.87 -6.27
CA PRO A 43 14.53 3.67 -7.69
C PRO A 43 13.91 2.35 -8.20
N GLU A 44 13.89 1.30 -7.38
CA GLU A 44 13.32 0.00 -7.73
C GLU A 44 11.79 0.04 -7.85
N THR A 45 11.12 0.65 -6.87
CA THR A 45 9.65 0.79 -6.88
C THR A 45 9.18 1.72 -7.99
N ARG A 46 9.95 2.78 -8.26
CA ARG A 46 9.72 3.67 -9.39
C ARG A 46 9.87 2.91 -10.72
N LEU A 47 10.92 2.12 -10.90
CA LEU A 47 11.13 1.36 -12.12
C LEU A 47 9.99 0.36 -12.35
N LYS A 48 9.51 -0.31 -11.30
CA LYS A 48 8.34 -1.20 -11.36
C LYS A 48 7.08 -0.44 -11.77
N TYR A 49 6.84 0.74 -11.21
CA TYR A 49 5.72 1.61 -11.58
C TYR A 49 5.81 2.09 -13.03
N ASP A 50 6.99 2.53 -13.45
CA ASP A 50 7.28 2.97 -14.83
C ASP A 50 7.09 1.82 -15.83
N LEU A 51 7.48 0.59 -15.47
CA LEU A 51 7.21 -0.61 -16.27
C LEU A 51 5.70 -0.88 -16.38
N GLN A 52 4.96 -0.85 -15.26
CA GLN A 52 3.50 -1.07 -15.25
C GLN A 52 2.76 -0.05 -16.13
N ILE A 53 3.16 1.22 -16.10
CA ILE A 53 2.63 2.26 -17.00
C ILE A 53 3.11 2.07 -18.43
N GLY A 54 4.37 1.65 -18.61
CA GLY A 54 4.92 1.30 -19.92
C GLY A 54 4.07 0.23 -20.60
N TYR A 55 3.71 -0.85 -19.90
CA TYR A 55 2.86 -1.92 -20.42
C TYR A 55 1.45 -1.44 -20.82
N SER A 56 0.87 -0.47 -20.09
CA SER A 56 -0.44 0.09 -20.48
C SER A 56 -0.35 1.05 -21.67
N ARG A 57 0.84 1.61 -21.93
CA ARG A 57 1.10 2.52 -23.07
C ARG A 57 1.62 1.80 -24.32
N TRP A 58 2.05 0.55 -24.22
CA TRP A 58 2.70 -0.23 -25.29
C TRP A 58 1.91 -1.49 -25.66
N ASN A 59 0.75 -1.32 -26.29
CA ASN A 59 0.17 -2.34 -27.18
C ASN A 59 0.58 -2.09 -28.65
N VAL A 60 1.84 -1.74 -28.89
CA VAL A 60 2.38 -1.60 -30.26
C VAL A 60 3.73 -2.32 -30.33
N ILE A 61 3.68 -3.56 -30.83
CA ILE A 61 4.64 -4.28 -31.67
C ILE A 61 6.11 -4.37 -31.16
N GLN A 62 6.45 -5.62 -30.83
CA GLN A 62 7.73 -6.27 -30.51
C GLN A 62 9.05 -5.59 -30.91
N SER A 63 10.02 -5.63 -30.00
CA SER A 63 11.45 -5.72 -30.33
C SER A 63 12.01 -7.02 -29.71
N PRO A 64 12.74 -7.86 -30.46
CA PRO A 64 13.32 -9.08 -29.94
C PRO A 64 14.46 -8.71 -29.00
N TYR A 65 14.25 -8.90 -27.70
CA TYR A 65 15.33 -8.82 -26.71
C TYR A 65 16.04 -10.17 -26.69
N ASP A 66 17.32 -10.16 -27.03
CA ASP A 66 18.19 -11.33 -27.11
C ASP A 66 18.22 -12.08 -25.77
N PHE A 67 17.81 -13.34 -25.78
CA PHE A 67 17.85 -14.28 -24.65
C PHE A 67 19.26 -14.88 -24.53
N SER A 68 20.30 -14.06 -24.38
CA SER A 68 21.68 -14.53 -24.23
C SER A 68 22.32 -14.02 -22.93
N ARG A 69 21.60 -14.16 -21.82
CA ARG A 69 22.23 -14.24 -20.49
C ARG A 69 21.22 -14.79 -19.49
N ALA A 70 21.08 -16.11 -19.50
CA ALA A 70 20.58 -16.84 -18.36
C ALA A 70 21.52 -16.57 -17.16
N ASN A 71 21.21 -15.52 -16.40
CA ASN A 71 21.42 -15.54 -14.97
C ASN A 71 20.06 -15.81 -14.36
N GLU A 72 19.94 -17.05 -13.97
CA GLU A 72 18.90 -17.72 -13.20
C GLU A 72 18.57 -16.93 -11.93
N TYR A 73 17.77 -15.88 -12.09
CA TYR A 73 17.10 -15.21 -10.99
C TYR A 73 15.73 -15.86 -10.84
N ASP A 74 15.66 -16.71 -9.83
CA ASP A 74 14.49 -17.43 -9.32
C ASP A 74 13.21 -16.59 -9.39
N SER A 75 12.54 -16.66 -10.54
CA SER A 75 11.26 -16.02 -10.83
C SER A 75 10.12 -16.61 -9.99
N SER A 76 10.37 -17.64 -9.17
CA SER A 76 9.35 -18.23 -8.30
C SER A 76 9.17 -17.49 -6.97
N LYS A 77 9.99 -16.46 -6.69
CA LYS A 77 9.87 -15.62 -5.47
C LYS A 77 9.35 -14.20 -5.70
N ALA A 78 9.25 -13.75 -6.95
CA ALA A 78 8.87 -12.36 -7.28
C ALA A 78 7.35 -12.08 -7.25
N SER A 79 6.54 -13.06 -6.86
CA SER A 79 5.09 -12.90 -6.63
C SER A 79 4.74 -12.44 -5.22
N TYR A 80 5.69 -12.44 -4.29
CA TYR A 80 5.52 -11.81 -2.99
C TYR A 80 5.97 -10.36 -3.11
N LEU A 81 5.03 -9.49 -3.50
CA LEU A 81 5.03 -8.12 -2.99
C LEU A 81 5.25 -8.22 -1.48
N ASP A 82 6.46 -7.95 -1.01
CA ASP A 82 6.77 -7.93 0.42
C ASP A 82 5.98 -6.77 1.03
N PRO A 83 4.87 -7.04 1.75
CA PRO A 83 3.99 -6.00 2.26
C PRO A 83 4.57 -5.35 3.52
N SER A 84 5.71 -5.85 4.02
CA SER A 84 6.30 -5.45 5.30
C SER A 84 6.98 -4.06 5.26
N ASP A 85 7.20 -3.49 4.08
CA ASP A 85 7.92 -2.22 3.92
C ASP A 85 7.04 -0.97 3.99
N ARG A 86 5.69 -1.09 3.96
CA ARG A 86 4.79 0.07 4.07
C ARG A 86 4.09 0.11 5.43
N PRO A 87 4.09 1.25 6.15
CA PRO A 87 3.32 1.38 7.38
C PRO A 87 1.84 1.10 7.07
N LEU A 88 1.18 0.29 7.91
CA LEU A 88 -0.21 -0.11 7.72
C LEU A 88 -1.09 1.14 7.55
N SER A 89 -1.90 1.14 6.49
CA SER A 89 -2.88 2.18 6.25
C SER A 89 -3.93 2.17 7.36
N ALA A 90 -4.50 3.34 7.67
CA ALA A 90 -5.55 3.46 8.69
C ALA A 90 -6.75 2.51 8.43
N GLY A 91 -7.06 2.23 7.15
CA GLY A 91 -8.09 1.26 6.77
C GLY A 91 -7.70 -0.19 7.04
N GLU A 92 -6.43 -0.55 6.87
CA GLU A 92 -5.91 -1.90 7.17
C GLU A 92 -5.92 -2.15 8.68
N LEU A 93 -5.52 -1.15 9.48
CA LEU A 93 -5.57 -1.22 10.93
C LEU A 93 -7.01 -1.38 11.46
N PHE A 94 -7.96 -0.64 10.88
CA PHE A 94 -9.37 -0.76 11.21
C PHE A 94 -9.95 -2.12 10.81
N ALA A 95 -9.58 -2.64 9.64
CA ALA A 95 -9.99 -3.97 9.20
C ALA A 95 -9.46 -5.08 10.12
N LEU A 96 -8.20 -4.99 10.53
CA LEU A 96 -7.61 -5.92 11.51
C LEU A 96 -8.30 -5.85 12.87
N LEU A 97 -8.68 -4.64 13.32
CA LEU A 97 -9.44 -4.46 14.55
C LEU A 97 -10.83 -5.10 14.46
N LEU A 98 -11.56 -4.89 13.36
CA LEU A 98 -12.88 -5.51 13.14
C LEU A 98 -12.77 -7.05 13.08
N MET A 99 -11.78 -7.58 12.37
CA MET A 99 -11.54 -9.02 12.31
C MET A 99 -11.19 -9.59 13.70
N GLY A 100 -10.38 -8.89 14.49
CA GLY A 100 -10.07 -9.29 15.86
C GLY A 100 -11.31 -9.31 16.77
N LEU A 101 -12.11 -8.24 16.74
CA LEU A 101 -13.34 -8.14 17.55
C LEU A 101 -14.37 -9.20 17.18
N THR A 102 -14.50 -9.53 15.90
CA THR A 102 -15.42 -10.59 15.44
C THR A 102 -14.96 -11.98 15.90
N ILE A 103 -13.69 -12.32 15.74
CA ILE A 103 -13.14 -13.60 16.23
C ILE A 103 -13.30 -13.71 17.75
N PHE A 104 -12.97 -12.65 18.49
CA PHE A 104 -13.09 -12.64 19.94
C PHE A 104 -14.56 -12.76 20.40
N GLY A 105 -15.47 -12.04 19.74
CA GLY A 105 -16.91 -12.15 19.99
C GLY A 105 -17.44 -13.56 19.75
N CYS A 106 -17.04 -14.21 18.65
CA CYS A 106 -17.42 -15.60 18.36
C CYS A 106 -16.86 -16.59 19.41
N MET A 107 -15.62 -16.39 19.87
CA MET A 107 -15.01 -17.21 20.92
C MET A 107 -15.73 -17.08 22.27
N ILE A 108 -16.08 -15.85 22.68
CA ILE A 108 -16.86 -15.62 23.91
C ILE A 108 -18.23 -16.28 23.80
N LEU A 109 -18.92 -16.11 22.67
CA LEU A 109 -20.25 -16.68 22.47
C LEU A 109 -20.23 -18.20 22.56
N ALA A 110 -19.26 -18.86 21.92
CA ALA A 110 -19.08 -20.31 22.01
C ALA A 110 -18.81 -20.78 23.45
N PHE A 111 -17.96 -20.05 24.18
CA PHE A 111 -17.66 -20.36 25.57
C PHE A 111 -18.88 -20.17 26.48
N CYS A 112 -19.62 -19.08 26.33
CA CYS A 112 -20.87 -18.84 27.05
C CYS A 112 -21.91 -19.93 26.77
N LEU A 113 -22.06 -20.37 25.51
CA LEU A 113 -22.97 -21.47 25.17
C LEU A 113 -22.51 -22.80 25.78
N ALA A 114 -21.22 -23.09 25.77
CA ALA A 114 -20.66 -24.29 26.41
C ALA A 114 -20.88 -24.27 27.92
N TRP A 115 -20.67 -23.12 28.55
CA TRP A 115 -20.81 -22.95 29.99
C TRP A 115 -22.28 -23.02 30.43
N TRP A 116 -23.17 -22.39 29.66
CA TRP A 116 -24.60 -22.44 29.91
C TRP A 116 -25.14 -23.87 29.74
N ARG A 117 -24.68 -24.59 28.72
CA ARG A 117 -25.07 -26.00 28.50
C ARG A 117 -24.61 -26.92 29.63
N THR A 118 -23.40 -26.74 30.16
CA THR A 118 -22.92 -27.59 31.27
C THR A 118 -23.53 -27.22 32.62
N SER A 119 -24.07 -26.01 32.80
CA SER A 119 -24.77 -25.61 34.03
C SER A 119 -26.24 -26.06 34.07
N ASN A 120 -26.77 -26.53 32.94
CA ASN A 120 -28.18 -26.92 32.76
C ASN A 120 -28.34 -28.43 32.50
N ILE A 121 -27.28 -29.20 32.78
CA ILE A 121 -27.16 -30.66 32.82
C ILE A 121 -26.68 -31.04 34.21
#